data_AF-A0A497P5U6-F1
#
_entry.id   AF-A0A497P5U6-F1
#
_cell.length_a   1.000
_cell.length_b   1.000
_cell.length_c   1.000
_cell.angle_alpha   90.00
_cell.angle_beta   90.00
_cell.angle_gamma   90.00
#
_symmetry.space_group_name_H-M   'P 1'
#
loop_
_entity.id
_entity.type
_entity.pdbx_description
1 polymer ?
#
loop_
_entity_poly.entity_id
_entity_poly.type
_entity_poly.pdbx_seq_one_letter_code
_entity_poly.pdbx_strand_id
1 'polypeptide(L)'
;YYYCSVPERPSQRNLDFIRSLKYLGFKVVQKTLKKRYDATGKEYFVEKGVDVALVIDMLGMAYKNAYDVAVLIAGDGDYVGVTEEVRRLGKRVEIAFFENNPNASTSLVASDLRLSTDHFISLDSIKEKIKR
;
A
#
# COMPACT_ATOMS: atom_id res chain seq x y z
N TYR A 1 6.27 5.04 -5.78
CA TYR A 1 6.27 3.57 -5.93
C TYR A 1 4.83 3.08 -5.95
N TYR A 2 4.54 1.99 -6.66
CA TYR A 2 3.22 1.36 -6.65
C TYR A 2 3.38 -0.14 -6.48
N TYR A 3 2.82 -0.70 -5.41
CA TYR A 3 2.94 -2.11 -5.07
C TYR A 3 1.63 -2.81 -5.42
N CYS A 4 1.69 -3.88 -6.21
CA CYS A 4 0.50 -4.64 -6.56
C CYS A 4 0.77 -6.11 -6.80
N SER A 5 -0.29 -6.89 -6.66
CA SER A 5 -0.34 -8.27 -7.10
C SER A 5 -0.81 -8.36 -8.55
N VAL A 6 -0.16 -9.22 -9.32
CA VAL A 6 -0.52 -9.50 -10.71
C VAL A 6 -0.75 -11.01 -10.85
N PRO A 7 -1.88 -11.43 -11.47
CA PRO A 7 -2.12 -12.85 -11.72
C PRO A 7 -1.08 -13.39 -12.71
N GLU A 8 -0.82 -14.70 -12.67
CA GLU A 8 0.13 -15.36 -13.58
C GLU A 8 -0.16 -15.08 -15.06
N ARG A 9 -1.45 -14.88 -15.39
CA ARG A 9 -1.90 -14.43 -16.72
C ARG A 9 -2.64 -13.11 -16.57
N PRO A 10 -1.97 -11.95 -16.69
CA PRO A 10 -2.61 -10.65 -16.60
C PRO A 10 -3.53 -10.41 -17.79
N SER A 11 -4.70 -9.84 -17.52
CA SER A 11 -5.60 -9.36 -18.57
C SER A 11 -5.02 -8.14 -19.29
N GLN A 12 -5.52 -7.83 -20.49
CA GLN A 12 -5.12 -6.62 -21.22
C GLN A 12 -5.33 -5.35 -20.37
N ARG A 13 -6.44 -5.29 -19.62
CA ARG A 13 -6.74 -4.18 -18.70
C ARG A 13 -5.67 -4.02 -17.61
N ASN A 14 -5.19 -5.12 -17.03
CA ASN A 14 -4.10 -5.07 -16.03
C ASN A 14 -2.81 -4.52 -16.65
N LEU A 15 -2.48 -4.97 -17.86
CA LEU A 15 -1.27 -4.53 -18.57
C LEU A 15 -1.34 -3.04 -18.90
N ASP A 16 -2.47 -2.56 -19.42
CA ASP A 16 -2.65 -1.15 -19.77
C ASP A 16 -2.59 -0.26 -18.53
N PHE A 17 -3.21 -0.68 -17.42
CA PHE A 17 -3.11 0.04 -16.15
C PHE A 17 -1.65 0.15 -15.64
N ILE A 18 -0.90 -0.97 -15.66
CA ILE A 18 0.52 -0.96 -15.26
C ILE A 18 1.36 -0.08 -16.19
N ARG A 19 1.08 -0.07 -17.50
CA ARG A 19 1.75 0.81 -18.46
C ARG A 19 1.46 2.27 -18.15
N SER A 20 0.21 2.63 -17.86
CA SER A 20 -0.14 3.99 -17.48
C SER A 20 0.59 4.45 -16.22
N LEU A 21 0.68 3.60 -15.19
CA LEU A 21 1.45 3.91 -13.99
C LEU A 21 2.92 4.17 -14.29
N LYS A 22 3.55 3.31 -15.09
CA LYS A 22 4.95 3.49 -15.51
C LYS A 22 5.14 4.77 -16.32
N TYR A 23 4.21 5.10 -17.21
CA TYR A 23 4.23 6.34 -18.00
C TYR A 23 4.12 7.58 -17.11
N LEU A 24 3.33 7.51 -16.04
CA LEU A 24 3.23 8.56 -15.02
C LEU A 24 4.45 8.62 -14.09
N GLY A 25 5.50 7.81 -14.33
CA GLY A 25 6.74 7.80 -13.57
C GLY A 25 6.72 6.92 -12.32
N PHE A 26 5.65 6.15 -12.08
CA PHE A 26 5.63 5.23 -10.95
C PHE A 26 6.57 4.05 -11.21
N LYS A 27 7.48 3.80 -10.27
CA LYS A 27 8.14 2.49 -10.14
C LYS A 27 7.14 1.47 -9.62
N VAL A 28 6.73 0.54 -10.48
CA VAL A 28 5.73 -0.50 -10.18
C VAL A 28 6.45 -1.77 -9.70
N VAL A 29 6.14 -2.20 -8.47
CA VAL A 29 6.63 -3.44 -7.86
C VAL A 29 5.51 -4.46 -7.90
N GLN A 30 5.74 -5.54 -8.64
CA GLN A 30 4.74 -6.59 -8.88
C GLN A 30 5.09 -7.85 -8.11
N LYS A 31 4.12 -8.44 -7.41
CA LYS A 31 4.21 -9.79 -6.86
C LYS A 31 3.23 -10.71 -7.57
N THR A 32 3.65 -11.93 -7.85
CA THR A 32 2.81 -12.91 -8.54
C THR A 32 1.83 -13.54 -7.56
N LEU A 33 0.54 -13.51 -7.90
CA LEU A 33 -0.46 -14.29 -7.18
C LEU A 33 -0.21 -15.77 -7.41
N LYS A 34 0.01 -16.53 -6.33
CA LYS A 34 0.18 -17.98 -6.44
C LYS A 34 -1.18 -18.66 -6.25
N LYS A 35 -1.52 -19.54 -7.18
CA LYS A 35 -2.66 -20.45 -7.04
C LYS A 35 -2.32 -21.53 -6.02
N ARG A 36 -3.23 -21.79 -5.09
CA ARG A 36 -3.18 -22.95 -4.20
C ARG A 36 -4.50 -23.69 -4.24
N TYR A 37 -4.44 -24.95 -3.86
CA TYR A 37 -5.60 -25.82 -3.72
C TYR A 37 -5.73 -26.17 -2.25
N ASP A 38 -6.96 -26.12 -1.73
CA ASP A 38 -7.23 -26.63 -0.39
C ASP A 38 -7.30 -28.16 -0.41
N ALA A 39 -7.49 -28.76 0.78
CA ALA A 39 -7.59 -30.23 0.90
C ALA A 39 -8.80 -30.82 0.14
N THR A 40 -9.75 -30.00 -0.28
CA THR A 40 -10.94 -30.40 -1.06
C THR A 40 -10.75 -30.18 -2.56
N GLY A 41 -9.60 -29.67 -2.99
CA GLY A 41 -9.31 -29.35 -4.39
C GLY A 41 -9.88 -28.01 -4.87
N LYS A 42 -10.42 -27.19 -3.97
CA LYS A 42 -10.89 -25.84 -4.31
C LYS A 42 -9.71 -24.91 -4.51
N GLU A 43 -9.71 -24.21 -5.64
CA GLU A 43 -8.70 -23.20 -5.96
C GLU A 43 -8.91 -21.94 -5.10
N TYR A 44 -7.84 -21.50 -4.44
CA TYR A 44 -7.79 -20.19 -3.80
C TYR A 44 -6.48 -19.49 -4.17
N PHE A 45 -6.55 -18.17 -4.30
CA PHE A 45 -5.38 -17.35 -4.56
C PHE A 45 -4.74 -16.96 -3.23
N VAL A 46 -3.42 -17.12 -3.14
CA VAL A 46 -2.66 -16.60 -2.01
C VAL A 46 -1.81 -15.45 -2.50
N GLU A 47 -2.22 -14.25 -2.11
CA GLU A 47 -1.37 -13.08 -2.14
C GLU A 47 -0.32 -13.23 -1.05
N LYS A 48 0.97 -13.28 -1.42
CA LYS A 48 2.06 -13.25 -0.45
C LYS A 48 3.03 -12.14 -0.79
N GLY A 49 3.08 -11.15 0.10
CA GLY A 49 4.24 -10.29 0.27
C GLY A 49 4.27 -9.02 -0.57
N VAL A 50 3.11 -8.52 -1.03
CA VAL A 50 3.01 -7.13 -1.52
C VAL A 50 3.25 -6.18 -0.35
N ASP A 51 2.50 -6.34 0.74
CA ASP A 51 2.63 -5.51 1.95
C ASP A 51 4.03 -5.63 2.55
N VAL A 52 4.56 -6.86 2.62
CA VAL A 52 5.93 -7.12 3.09
C VAL A 52 6.97 -6.41 2.20
N ALA A 53 6.81 -6.43 0.88
CA ALA A 53 7.73 -5.74 -0.01
C ALA A 53 7.65 -4.21 0.14
N LEU A 54 6.45 -3.68 0.32
CA LEU A 54 6.25 -2.26 0.63
C LEU A 54 6.98 -1.88 1.92
N VAL A 55 6.77 -2.63 3.00
CA VAL A 55 7.41 -2.40 4.31
C VAL A 55 8.93 -2.46 4.21
N ILE A 56 9.47 -3.48 3.53
CA ILE A 56 10.92 -3.64 3.33
C ILE A 56 11.50 -2.45 2.57
N ASP A 57 10.88 -2.04 1.47
CA ASP A 57 11.37 -0.93 0.66
C ASP A 57 11.26 0.40 1.43
N MET A 58 10.16 0.63 2.16
CA MET A 58 9.95 1.83 2.97
C MET A 58 11.05 1.96 4.05
N LEU A 59 11.25 0.91 4.86
CA LEU A 59 12.32 0.89 5.87
C LEU A 59 13.71 0.99 5.24
N GLY A 60 13.98 0.18 4.22
CA GLY A 60 15.28 0.14 3.56
C GLY A 60 15.67 1.50 2.96
N MET A 61 14.70 2.24 2.42
CA MET A 61 14.92 3.61 1.94
C MET A 61 15.09 4.61 3.10
N ALA A 62 14.35 4.47 4.19
CA ALA A 62 14.54 5.30 5.40
C ALA A 62 15.96 5.16 5.95
N TYR A 63 16.43 3.91 6.14
CA TYR A 63 17.78 3.61 6.63
C TYR A 63 18.88 4.16 5.73
N LYS A 64 18.66 4.13 4.41
CA LYS A 64 19.59 4.69 3.41
C LYS A 64 19.48 6.21 3.25
N ASN A 65 18.65 6.86 4.07
CA ASN A 65 18.40 8.30 3.99
C ASN A 65 17.89 8.76 2.61
N ALA A 66 17.11 7.92 1.92
CA ALA A 66 16.68 8.17 0.54
C ALA A 66 15.46 9.10 0.42
N TYR A 67 14.82 9.44 1.55
CA TYR A 67 13.74 10.40 1.64
C TYR A 67 13.71 11.05 3.03
N ASP A 68 13.06 12.21 3.12
CA ASP A 68 12.77 12.89 4.40
C ASP A 68 11.33 12.69 4.85
N VAL A 69 10.41 12.58 3.88
CA VAL A 69 8.98 12.37 4.09
C VAL A 69 8.53 11.12 3.34
N ALA A 70 7.90 10.19 4.04
CA ALA A 70 7.17 9.07 3.44
C ALA A 70 5.67 9.39 3.42
N VAL A 71 5.05 9.26 2.24
CA VAL A 71 3.59 9.31 2.10
C VAL A 71 3.08 7.91 1.77
N LEU A 72 2.42 7.29 2.74
CA LEU A 72 1.85 5.96 2.62
C LEU A 72 0.39 6.06 2.20
N ILE A 73 0.05 5.50 1.04
CA ILE A 73 -1.33 5.40 0.58
C ILE A 73 -1.83 3.99 0.88
N ALA A 74 -2.29 3.79 2.11
CA ALA A 74 -2.84 2.52 2.60
C ALA A 74 -3.77 2.80 3.77
N GLY A 75 -4.80 1.96 3.93
CA GLY A 75 -5.78 2.05 5.02
C GLY A 75 -5.77 0.84 5.95
N ASP A 76 -4.67 0.10 5.98
CA ASP A 76 -4.52 -1.13 6.78
C ASP A 76 -3.68 -0.83 8.04
N GLY A 77 -4.13 -1.30 9.21
CA GLY A 77 -3.42 -1.10 10.47
C GLY A 77 -2.16 -1.93 10.62
N ASP A 78 -1.96 -2.94 9.78
CA ASP A 78 -0.72 -3.73 9.76
C ASP A 78 0.52 -2.86 9.49
N TYR A 79 0.33 -1.65 8.96
CA TYR A 79 1.40 -0.69 8.72
C TYR A 79 1.83 0.13 9.96
N VAL A 80 1.12 0.07 11.10
CA VAL A 80 1.49 0.81 12.33
C VAL A 80 2.95 0.55 12.74
N GLY A 81 3.39 -0.71 12.67
CA GLY A 81 4.76 -1.05 13.05
C GLY A 81 5.83 -0.38 12.17
N VAL A 82 5.57 -0.26 10.86
CA VAL A 82 6.53 0.38 9.94
C VAL A 82 6.51 1.90 10.06
N THR A 83 5.34 2.50 10.27
CA THR A 83 5.23 3.96 10.40
C THR A 83 5.96 4.45 11.65
N GLU A 84 5.80 3.76 12.78
CA GLU A 84 6.53 4.09 14.01
C GLU A 84 8.04 3.96 13.84
N GLU A 85 8.51 2.90 13.19
CA GLU A 85 9.95 2.67 13.03
C GLU A 85 10.58 3.68 12.08
N VAL A 86 9.89 4.03 11.00
CA VAL A 86 10.35 5.09 10.08
C VAL A 86 10.41 6.44 10.79
N ARG A 87 9.46 6.73 11.69
CA ARG A 87 9.53 7.92 12.56
C ARG A 87 10.69 7.86 13.54
N ARG A 88 10.98 6.70 14.14
CA ARG A 88 12.15 6.50 15.01
C ARG A 88 13.47 6.80 14.27
N LEU A 89 13.52 6.54 12.96
CA LEU A 89 14.64 6.93 12.09
C LEU A 89 14.66 8.43 11.73
N GLY A 90 13.83 9.25 12.36
CA GLY A 90 13.78 10.70 12.17
C GLY A 90 13.08 11.15 10.89
N LYS A 91 12.29 10.27 10.25
CA LYS A 91 11.53 10.60 9.04
C LYS A 91 10.12 11.04 9.38
N ARG A 92 9.58 11.97 8.58
CA ARG A 92 8.16 12.31 8.66
C ARG A 92 7.36 11.26 7.92
N VAL A 93 6.28 10.78 8.52
CA VAL A 93 5.38 9.80 7.91
C VAL A 93 3.99 10.39 7.81
N GLU A 94 3.47 10.46 6.59
CA GLU A 94 2.11 10.86 6.31
C GLU A 94 1.33 9.67 5.75
N ILE A 95 0.05 9.60 6.08
CA ILE A 95 -0.81 8.54 5.59
C ILE A 95 -2.05 9.08 4.90
N ALA A 96 -2.44 8.44 3.81
CA ALA A 96 -3.61 8.80 3.03
C ALA A 96 -4.49 7.58 2.74
N PHE A 97 -5.76 7.65 3.12
CA PHE A 97 -6.76 6.63 2.79
C PHE A 97 -8.17 7.23 2.73
N PHE A 98 -9.11 6.48 2.14
CA PHE A 98 -10.54 6.83 2.13
C PHE A 98 -11.16 6.48 3.49
N GLU A 99 -11.77 7.46 4.14
CA GLU A 99 -12.40 7.34 5.47
C GLU A 99 -13.66 6.49 5.42
N ASN A 100 -14.38 6.54 4.30
CA ASN A 100 -15.62 5.80 4.09
C ASN A 100 -15.41 4.36 3.58
N ASN A 101 -14.18 3.83 3.63
CA ASN A 101 -13.90 2.47 3.19
C ASN A 101 -14.28 1.48 4.30
N PRO A 102 -15.32 0.63 4.14
CA PRO A 102 -15.78 -0.28 5.20
C PRO A 102 -14.71 -1.25 5.71
N ASN A 103 -13.63 -1.48 4.95
CA ASN A 103 -12.49 -2.30 5.36
C ASN A 103 -11.38 -1.52 6.07
N ALA A 104 -11.36 -0.18 5.96
CA ALA A 104 -10.45 0.71 6.69
C ALA A 104 -11.15 1.39 7.88
N SER A 105 -12.49 1.45 7.88
CA SER A 105 -13.32 2.10 8.91
C SER A 105 -13.54 1.24 10.17
N THR A 106 -12.73 0.20 10.43
CA THR A 106 -12.63 -0.34 11.78
C THR A 106 -12.00 0.75 12.66
N SER A 107 -12.87 1.54 13.28
CA SER A 107 -12.58 2.79 14.01
C SER A 107 -11.31 2.77 14.86
N LEU A 108 -10.97 1.62 15.47
CA LEU A 108 -9.78 1.47 16.30
C LEU A 108 -8.50 1.36 15.48
N VAL A 109 -8.50 0.55 14.42
CA VAL A 109 -7.32 0.26 13.58
C VAL A 109 -6.89 1.49 12.78
N ALA A 110 -7.87 2.23 12.23
CA ALA A 110 -7.60 3.51 11.59
C ALA A 110 -7.10 4.58 12.60
N SER A 111 -7.54 4.51 13.85
CA SER A 111 -7.09 5.44 14.90
C SER A 111 -5.63 5.17 15.29
N ASP A 112 -5.25 3.92 15.51
CA ASP A 112 -3.87 3.55 15.84
C ASP A 112 -2.91 3.95 14.72
N LEU A 113 -3.31 3.71 13.48
CA LEU A 113 -2.53 4.09 12.32
C LEU A 113 -2.38 5.62 12.19
N ARG A 114 -3.44 6.39 12.44
CA ARG A 114 -3.36 7.86 12.51
C ARG A 114 -2.41 8.33 13.61
N LEU A 115 -2.51 7.75 14.81
CA LEU A 115 -1.66 8.09 15.95
C LEU A 115 -0.18 7.75 15.71
N SER A 116 0.10 6.70 14.93
CA SER A 116 1.45 6.29 14.54
C SER A 116 2.10 7.15 13.45
N THR A 117 1.41 8.18 12.95
CA THR A 117 1.85 9.01 11.81
C THR A 117 1.82 10.50 12.15
N ASP A 118 2.60 11.31 11.43
CA ASP A 118 2.67 12.76 11.66
C ASP A 118 1.48 13.51 11.08
N HIS A 119 0.91 13.01 9.99
CA HIS A 119 -0.18 13.68 9.29
C HIS A 119 -1.07 12.69 8.56
N PHE A 120 -2.38 12.93 8.62
CA PHE A 120 -3.38 12.16 7.91
C PHE A 120 -4.00 12.99 6.77
N ILE A 121 -4.11 12.40 5.59
CA ILE A 121 -4.70 12.99 4.39
C ILE A 121 -5.94 12.18 4.01
N SER A 122 -7.12 12.78 4.21
CA SER A 122 -8.38 12.17 3.78
C SER A 122 -8.48 12.17 2.25
N LEU A 123 -8.52 10.98 1.65
CA LEU A 123 -8.72 10.85 0.20
C LEU A 123 -10.15 11.22 -0.23
N ASP A 124 -11.13 11.18 0.68
CA ASP A 124 -12.49 11.65 0.42
C ASP A 124 -12.50 13.15 0.11
N SER A 125 -11.66 13.94 0.79
CA SER A 125 -11.57 15.40 0.58
C SER A 125 -11.07 15.80 -0.81
N ILE A 126 -10.32 14.92 -1.46
CA ILE A 126 -9.77 15.14 -2.81
C ILE A 126 -10.49 14.33 -3.88
N LYS A 127 -11.46 13.50 -3.50
CA LYS A 127 -12.20 12.59 -4.38
C LYS A 127 -12.78 13.28 -5.60
N GLU A 128 -13.38 14.45 -5.41
CA GLU A 128 -13.98 15.22 -6.51
C GLU A 128 -12.94 15.87 -7.44
N LYS A 129 -11.70 16.03 -7.00
CA LYS A 129 -10.58 16.52 -7.83
C LYS A 129 -9.86 15.40 -8.59
N ILE A 130 -9.96 14.16 -8.10
CA ILE A 130 -9.31 12.98 -8.70
C ILE A 130 -10.27 12.10 -9.49
N LYS A 131 -11.59 12.32 -9.35
CA LYS A 131 -12.59 11.79 -10.28
C LYS A 131 -12.34 12.41 -11.65
N ARG A 132 -12.18 11.55 -12.64
CA ARG A 132 -12.04 11.91 -14.05
C ARG A 132 -13.33 11.61 -14.78
#